data_AF-A0A2I4CJI2-F1
#
_entry.id   AF-A0A2I4CJI2-F1
#
_cell.length_a   1.000
_cell.length_b   1.000
_cell.length_c   1.000
_cell.angle_alpha   90.00
_cell.angle_beta   90.00
_cell.angle_gamma   90.00
#
_symmetry.space_group_name_H-M   'P 1'
#
loop_
_entity.id
_entity.type
_entity.pdbx_description
1 polymer ?
#
loop_
_entity_poly.entity_id
_entity_poly.type
_entity_poly.pdbx_seq_one_letter_code
_entity_poly.pdbx_strand_id
1 'polypeptide(L)'
;MIQEVKEQRLTGLLVAVLVGLSIVMTDVLRLIPLAVLFGIFLYMGVTSLTGIQLYERITLMVTPAKHHPDHTYVTKVKTWRMNMFTIIQLACIVALWVVKSTAASLAFPFVLIMTVPLRRLVLARVFEERELQALDCDEDSPNFDEDGRDEYNEIHMLV
;
A
#
# COMPACT_ATOMS: atom_id res chain seq x y z
N MET A 1 13.34 -11.57 -1.87
CA MET A 1 14.27 -10.64 -2.55
C MET A 1 13.62 -10.22 -3.86
N ILE A 2 13.06 -9.00 -3.88
CA ILE A 2 12.60 -8.37 -5.13
C ILE A 2 13.88 -7.98 -5.87
N GLN A 3 14.18 -8.65 -6.98
CA GLN A 3 15.49 -8.53 -7.61
C GLN A 3 15.65 -7.28 -8.48
N GLU A 4 14.59 -6.80 -9.13
CA GLU A 4 14.51 -5.50 -9.84
C GLU A 4 13.20 -5.40 -10.65
N VAL A 5 12.67 -4.19 -10.81
CA VAL A 5 11.54 -3.91 -11.72
C VAL A 5 12.10 -3.54 -13.09
N LYS A 6 11.69 -4.26 -14.14
CA LYS A 6 12.11 -3.93 -15.51
C LYS A 6 11.34 -2.71 -16.03
N GLU A 7 12.01 -1.58 -16.14
CA GLU A 7 11.46 -0.41 -16.83
C GLU A 7 11.43 -0.63 -18.34
N GLN A 8 10.28 -1.06 -18.86
CA GLN A 8 10.10 -1.28 -20.29
C GLN A 8 9.13 -0.24 -20.88
N ARG A 9 9.65 0.61 -21.77
CA ARG A 9 8.83 1.57 -22.55
C ARG A 9 8.09 0.90 -23.70
N LEU A 10 8.63 -0.22 -24.20
CA LEU A 10 8.09 -0.94 -25.34
C LEU A 10 6.76 -1.64 -25.01
N THR A 11 6.61 -2.17 -23.80
CA THR A 11 5.39 -2.87 -23.37
C THR A 11 4.19 -1.91 -23.37
N GLY A 12 4.36 -0.70 -22.83
CA GLY A 12 3.33 0.35 -22.87
C GLY A 12 2.97 0.78 -24.29
N LEU A 13 3.98 0.96 -25.16
CA LEU A 13 3.74 1.31 -26.57
C LEU A 13 2.99 0.22 -27.31
N LEU A 14 3.36 -1.05 -27.12
CA LEU A 14 2.70 -2.20 -27.74
C LEU A 14 1.23 -2.30 -27.30
N VAL A 15 0.95 -2.15 -26.00
CA VAL A 15 -0.43 -2.16 -25.49
C VAL A 15 -1.25 -1.03 -26.11
N ALA A 16 -0.71 0.19 -26.21
CA ALA A 16 -1.41 1.31 -26.84
C ALA A 16 -1.73 1.06 -28.33
N VAL A 17 -0.77 0.50 -29.08
CA VAL A 17 -0.98 0.13 -30.49
C VAL A 17 -2.02 -1.00 -30.63
N LEU A 18 -1.96 -2.03 -29.77
CA LEU A 18 -2.91 -3.14 -29.75
C LEU A 18 -4.34 -2.66 -29.42
N VAL A 19 -4.49 -1.72 -28.49
CA VAL A 19 -5.77 -1.06 -28.20
C VAL A 19 -6.26 -0.26 -29.41
N GLY A 20 -5.39 0.45 -30.13
CA GLY A 20 -5.74 1.12 -31.38
C GLY A 20 -6.19 0.15 -32.49
N LEU A 21 -5.51 -0.99 -32.62
CA LEU A 21 -5.82 -2.03 -33.61
C LEU A 21 -7.06 -2.87 -33.23
N SER A 22 -7.57 -2.74 -32.01
CA SER A 22 -8.73 -3.51 -31.51
C SER A 22 -9.98 -3.34 -32.37
N ILE A 23 -10.15 -2.18 -33.02
CA ILE A 23 -11.27 -1.90 -33.94
C ILE A 23 -11.28 -2.89 -35.12
N VAL A 24 -10.10 -3.22 -35.67
CA VAL A 24 -9.96 -4.17 -36.79
C VAL A 24 -10.05 -5.62 -36.32
N MET A 25 -9.67 -5.90 -35.08
CA MET A 25 -9.70 -7.25 -34.48
C MET A 25 -11.02 -7.59 -33.76
N THR A 26 -12.09 -6.82 -33.99
CA THR A 26 -13.38 -6.96 -33.29
C THR A 26 -13.95 -8.39 -33.35
N ASP A 27 -13.86 -9.07 -34.50
CA ASP A 27 -14.37 -10.44 -34.68
C ASP A 27 -13.69 -11.45 -33.76
N VAL A 28 -12.38 -11.28 -33.51
CA VAL A 28 -11.60 -12.13 -32.60
C VAL A 28 -11.92 -11.77 -31.14
N LEU A 29 -12.00 -10.48 -30.82
CA LEU A 29 -12.29 -10.01 -29.46
C LEU A 29 -13.67 -10.46 -28.97
N ARG A 30 -14.65 -10.57 -29.88
CA ARG A 30 -16.01 -11.02 -29.54
C ARG A 30 -16.09 -12.49 -29.09
N LEU A 31 -15.09 -13.31 -29.43
CA LEU A 31 -15.01 -14.69 -28.96
C LEU A 31 -14.67 -14.78 -27.47
N ILE A 32 -14.14 -13.71 -26.87
CA ILE A 32 -13.75 -13.68 -25.47
C ILE A 32 -15.00 -13.41 -24.61
N PRO A 33 -15.44 -14.37 -23.78
CA PRO A 33 -16.60 -14.17 -22.93
C PRO A 33 -16.29 -13.16 -21.83
N LEU A 34 -17.25 -12.27 -21.54
CA LEU A 34 -17.11 -11.25 -20.48
C LEU A 34 -16.79 -11.85 -19.10
N ALA A 35 -17.22 -13.08 -18.84
CA ALA A 35 -16.91 -13.82 -17.62
C ALA A 35 -15.40 -13.95 -17.37
N VAL A 36 -14.60 -14.14 -18.43
CA VAL A 36 -13.14 -14.25 -18.32
C VAL A 36 -12.52 -12.92 -17.95
N LEU A 37 -13.02 -11.81 -18.50
CA LEU A 37 -12.55 -10.47 -18.16
C LEU A 37 -12.81 -10.15 -16.69
N PHE A 38 -14.00 -10.50 -16.16
CA PHE A 38 -14.29 -10.36 -14.73
C PHE A 38 -13.34 -11.19 -13.86
N GLY A 39 -12.98 -12.41 -14.29
CA GLY A 39 -11.99 -13.24 -13.60
C GLY A 39 -10.61 -12.58 -13.53
N ILE A 40 -10.13 -12.02 -14.65
CA ILE A 40 -8.85 -11.29 -14.69
C ILE A 40 -8.92 -10.02 -13.84
N PHE A 41 -10.01 -9.25 -13.89
CA PHE A 41 -10.20 -8.07 -13.05
C PHE A 41 -10.22 -8.41 -11.55
N LEU A 42 -10.87 -9.50 -11.16
CA LEU A 42 -10.86 -9.98 -9.78
C LEU A 42 -9.43 -10.37 -9.35
N TYR A 43 -8.72 -11.13 -10.18
CA TYR A 43 -7.34 -11.52 -9.91
C TYR A 43 -6.45 -10.29 -9.72
N MET A 44 -6.48 -9.34 -10.66
CA MET A 44 -5.73 -8.09 -10.55
C MET A 44 -6.10 -7.31 -9.28
N GLY A 45 -7.38 -7.26 -8.93
CA GLY A 45 -7.87 -6.65 -7.69
C GLY A 45 -7.24 -7.30 -6.45
N VAL A 46 -7.30 -8.63 -6.34
CA VAL A 46 -6.73 -9.35 -5.20
C VAL A 46 -5.20 -9.22 -5.14
N THR A 47 -4.49 -9.35 -6.27
CA THR A 47 -3.03 -9.17 -6.30
C THR A 47 -2.61 -7.72 -6.04
N SER A 48 -3.46 -6.73 -6.31
CA SER A 48 -3.15 -5.34 -5.98
C SER A 48 -3.19 -5.06 -4.48
N LEU A 49 -3.87 -5.91 -3.70
CA LEU A 49 -3.90 -5.81 -2.23
C LEU A 49 -2.64 -6.40 -1.59
N THR A 50 -1.97 -7.33 -2.26
CA THR A 50 -0.69 -7.89 -1.79
C THR A 50 0.42 -6.84 -1.94
N GLY A 51 1.14 -6.55 -0.86
CA GLY A 51 2.14 -5.48 -0.80
C GLY A 51 1.62 -4.15 -0.22
N ILE A 52 0.33 -4.07 0.15
CA ILE A 52 -0.18 -2.93 0.93
C ILE A 52 -0.04 -3.24 2.42
N GLN A 53 0.78 -2.47 3.13
CA GLN A 53 1.01 -2.62 4.57
C GLN A 53 -0.29 -2.64 5.41
N LEU A 54 -1.30 -1.85 5.03
CA LEU A 54 -2.62 -1.86 5.67
C LEU A 54 -3.27 -3.25 5.61
N TYR A 55 -3.24 -3.89 4.44
CA TYR A 55 -3.85 -5.21 4.24
C TYR A 55 -3.14 -6.30 5.05
N GLU A 56 -1.81 -6.21 5.14
CA GLU A 56 -1.00 -7.07 6.00
C GLU A 56 -1.38 -6.90 7.47
N ARG A 57 -1.52 -5.64 7.95
CA ARG A 57 -1.94 -5.34 9.32
C ARG A 57 -3.37 -5.80 9.63
N ILE A 58 -4.30 -5.67 8.68
CA ILE A 58 -5.67 -6.20 8.82
C ILE A 58 -5.64 -7.73 8.92
N THR A 59 -4.84 -8.40 8.09
CA THR A 59 -4.69 -9.86 8.10
C THR A 59 -4.06 -10.34 9.42
N LEU A 60 -3.08 -9.60 9.95
CA LEU A 60 -2.49 -9.83 11.27
C LEU A 60 -3.51 -9.66 12.40
N MET A 61 -4.42 -8.68 12.31
CA MET A 61 -5.47 -8.47 13.31
C MET A 61 -6.47 -9.65 13.38
N VAL A 62 -6.75 -10.29 12.25
CA VAL A 62 -7.65 -11.46 12.15
C VAL A 62 -6.94 -12.76 12.53
N THR A 63 -5.61 -12.81 12.42
CA THR A 63 -4.81 -13.99 12.78
C THR A 63 -4.66 -14.10 14.30
N PRO A 64 -5.05 -15.23 14.93
CA PRO A 64 -4.93 -15.39 16.38
C PRO A 64 -3.46 -15.42 16.81
N ALA A 65 -3.16 -14.73 17.91
CA ALA A 65 -1.79 -14.46 18.40
C ALA A 65 -0.88 -15.68 18.62
N LYS A 66 -1.42 -16.91 18.55
CA LYS A 66 -0.68 -18.18 18.63
C LYS A 66 0.04 -18.58 17.34
N HIS A 67 -0.31 -17.98 16.19
CA HIS A 67 0.29 -18.29 14.88
C HIS A 67 1.03 -17.08 14.29
N HIS A 68 1.53 -16.15 15.11
CA HIS A 68 2.41 -15.09 14.61
C HIS A 68 3.68 -15.73 14.03
N PRO A 69 3.96 -15.60 12.71
CA PRO A 69 5.28 -15.91 12.20
C PRO A 69 6.28 -14.89 12.77
N ASP A 70 7.52 -15.33 12.99
CA ASP A 70 8.65 -14.54 13.52
C ASP A 70 9.05 -13.42 12.53
N HIS A 71 8.30 -12.32 12.55
CA HIS A 71 8.71 -11.05 11.98
C HIS A 71 8.94 -10.04 13.13
N THR A 72 10.07 -9.34 13.09
CA THR A 72 10.62 -8.38 14.06
C THR A 72 9.64 -7.31 14.58
N TYR A 73 8.50 -7.11 13.92
CA TYR A 73 7.43 -6.22 14.35
C TYR A 73 6.68 -6.65 15.62
N VAL A 74 6.69 -7.96 15.95
CA VAL A 74 5.88 -8.52 17.04
C VAL A 74 6.51 -8.34 18.43
N THR A 75 7.81 -8.01 18.50
CA THR A 75 8.56 -7.94 19.76
C THR A 75 8.65 -6.54 20.39
N LYS A 76 8.33 -5.45 19.67
CA LYS A 76 8.57 -4.07 20.18
C LYS A 76 7.33 -3.20 20.44
N VAL A 77 6.10 -3.58 20.02
CA VAL A 77 4.90 -2.74 20.24
C VAL A 77 3.67 -3.54 20.64
N LYS A 78 2.89 -3.00 21.60
CA LYS A 78 1.65 -3.61 22.11
C LYS A 78 0.63 -3.79 20.98
N THR A 79 0.13 -5.01 20.79
CA THR A 79 -0.87 -5.39 19.76
C THR A 79 -2.11 -4.48 19.74
N TRP A 80 -2.48 -3.94 20.91
CA TRP A 80 -3.61 -3.02 21.06
C TRP A 80 -3.41 -1.67 20.36
N ARG A 81 -2.17 -1.15 20.34
CA ARG A 81 -1.81 0.13 19.70
C ARG A 81 -1.83 0.03 18.18
N MET A 82 -1.34 -1.09 17.63
CA MET A 82 -1.41 -1.41 16.21
C MET A 82 -2.87 -1.50 15.74
N ASN A 83 -3.72 -2.22 16.47
CA ASN A 83 -5.14 -2.34 16.13
C ASN A 83 -5.86 -0.98 16.14
N MET A 84 -5.53 -0.10 17.09
CA MET A 84 -6.13 1.23 17.15
C MET A 84 -5.76 2.10 15.94
N PHE A 85 -4.51 2.02 15.46
CA PHE A 85 -4.06 2.70 14.24
C PHE A 85 -4.77 2.15 13.00
N THR A 86 -4.84 0.83 12.84
CA THR A 86 -5.53 0.18 11.72
C THR A 86 -7.03 0.50 11.70
N ILE A 87 -7.69 0.60 12.87
CA ILE A 87 -9.10 1.03 12.97
C ILE A 87 -9.29 2.47 12.48
N ILE A 88 -8.39 3.38 12.86
CA ILE A 88 -8.46 4.77 12.38
C ILE A 88 -8.27 4.84 10.87
N GLN A 89 -7.31 4.08 10.32
CA GLN A 89 -7.10 4.00 8.87
C GLN A 89 -8.32 3.41 8.14
N LEU A 90 -8.94 2.36 8.70
CA LEU A 90 -10.17 1.78 8.17
C LEU A 90 -11.32 2.79 8.18
N ALA A 91 -11.47 3.57 9.26
CA ALA A 91 -12.45 4.64 9.35
C ALA A 91 -12.25 5.72 8.27
N CYS A 92 -10.99 6.10 7.98
CA CYS A 92 -10.67 7.02 6.88
C CYS A 92 -11.04 6.44 5.52
N ILE A 93 -10.79 5.15 5.28
CA ILE A 93 -11.16 4.47 4.03
C ILE A 93 -12.69 4.43 3.88
N VAL A 94 -13.42 4.13 4.95
CA VAL A 94 -14.90 4.14 4.95
C VAL A 94 -15.43 5.55 4.67
N ALA A 95 -14.85 6.59 5.27
CA ALA A 95 -15.24 7.97 4.99
C ALA A 95 -15.02 8.33 3.51
N LEU A 96 -13.87 7.95 2.94
CA LEU A 96 -13.57 8.14 1.52
C LEU A 96 -14.55 7.35 0.62
N TRP A 97 -14.93 6.14 1.02
CA TRP A 97 -15.92 5.33 0.32
C TRP A 97 -17.29 6.04 0.29
N VAL A 98 -17.74 6.57 1.42
CA VAL A 98 -19.03 7.28 1.52
C VAL A 98 -19.04 8.51 0.62
N VAL A 99 -17.96 9.29 0.61
CA VAL A 99 -17.83 10.46 -0.28
C VAL A 99 -17.83 10.04 -1.75
N LYS A 100 -17.08 8.98 -2.10
CA LYS A 100 -17.04 8.43 -3.46
C LYS A 100 -18.42 7.92 -3.92
N SER A 101 -19.19 7.31 -3.02
CA SER A 101 -20.52 6.75 -3.31
C SER A 101 -21.62 7.82 -3.43
N THR A 102 -21.35 9.04 -2.97
CA THR A 102 -22.29 10.16 -3.02
C THR A 102 -22.09 10.98 -4.29
N ALA A 103 -23.07 11.79 -4.68
CA ALA A 103 -22.93 12.77 -5.78
C ALA A 103 -21.80 13.81 -5.56
N ALA A 104 -21.24 13.86 -4.35
CA ALA A 104 -20.06 14.65 -3.98
C ALA A 104 -18.73 13.98 -4.38
N SER A 105 -18.73 12.99 -5.28
CA SER A 105 -17.51 12.30 -5.75
C SER A 105 -16.44 13.25 -6.33
N LEU A 106 -16.86 14.41 -6.85
CA LEU A 106 -15.96 15.50 -7.27
C LEU A 106 -15.10 16.06 -6.12
N ALA A 107 -15.55 15.93 -4.88
CA ALA A 107 -14.83 16.36 -3.68
C ALA A 107 -13.82 15.32 -3.17
N PHE A 108 -13.77 14.13 -3.77
CA PHE A 108 -12.84 13.05 -3.39
C PHE A 108 -11.37 13.49 -3.19
N PRO A 109 -10.72 14.23 -4.11
CA PRO A 109 -9.32 14.63 -3.92
C PRO A 109 -9.13 15.55 -2.71
N PHE A 110 -10.10 16.41 -2.39
CA PHE A 110 -10.03 17.28 -1.21
C PHE A 110 -10.14 16.49 0.08
N VAL A 111 -11.05 15.51 0.13
CA VAL A 111 -11.20 14.63 1.30
C VAL A 111 -9.95 13.77 1.48
N LEU A 112 -9.38 13.26 0.39
CA LEU A 112 -8.11 12.52 0.43
C LEU A 112 -7.00 13.40 1.01
N ILE A 113 -6.81 14.63 0.50
CA ILE A 113 -5.82 15.56 1.04
C ILE A 113 -6.10 15.86 2.53
N MET A 114 -7.36 16.01 2.93
CA MET A 114 -7.76 16.25 4.32
C MET A 114 -7.42 15.08 5.27
N THR A 115 -7.26 13.86 4.76
CA THR A 115 -6.78 12.74 5.59
C THR A 115 -5.30 12.88 5.99
N VAL A 116 -4.50 13.66 5.26
CA VAL A 116 -3.08 13.91 5.59
C VAL A 116 -2.88 14.76 6.86
N PRO A 117 -3.49 15.95 7.02
CA PRO A 117 -3.43 16.69 8.28
C PRO A 117 -4.18 15.97 9.40
N LEU A 118 -5.26 15.23 9.09
CA LEU A 118 -5.91 14.37 10.08
C LEU A 118 -4.92 13.37 10.67
N ARG A 119 -4.12 12.69 9.82
CA ARG A 119 -3.02 11.83 10.27
C ARG A 119 -2.01 12.62 11.09
N ARG A 120 -1.44 13.71 10.55
CA ARG A 120 -0.39 14.47 11.26
C ARG A 120 -0.84 15.06 12.60
N LEU A 121 -2.09 15.47 12.76
CA LEU A 121 -2.57 16.13 13.99
C LEU A 121 -3.18 15.15 14.99
N VAL A 122 -4.02 14.22 14.51
CA VAL A 122 -4.73 13.27 15.38
C VAL A 122 -3.79 12.17 15.84
N LEU A 123 -2.96 11.60 14.96
CA LEU A 123 -2.05 10.54 15.38
C LEU A 123 -0.87 11.08 16.19
N ALA A 124 -0.31 12.25 15.85
CA ALA A 124 0.76 12.85 16.67
C ALA A 124 0.30 13.26 18.08
N ARG A 125 -1.02 13.41 18.31
CA ARG A 125 -1.60 13.64 19.64
C ARG A 125 -1.82 12.36 20.45
N VAL A 126 -1.96 11.21 19.78
CA VAL A 126 -2.37 9.94 20.40
C VAL A 126 -1.21 8.94 20.52
N PHE A 127 -0.17 9.09 19.70
CA PHE A 127 0.99 8.21 19.64
C PHE A 127 2.30 8.97 19.82
N GLU A 128 3.29 8.30 20.41
CA GLU A 128 4.64 8.83 20.55
C GLU A 128 5.35 8.76 19.19
N GLU A 129 6.22 9.74 18.87
CA GLU A 129 6.86 9.85 17.55
C GLU A 129 7.62 8.59 17.14
N ARG A 130 8.24 7.90 18.12
CA ARG A 130 8.95 6.62 17.91
C ARG A 130 8.02 5.48 17.46
N GLU A 131 6.81 5.42 17.98
CA GLU A 131 5.84 4.38 17.60
C GLU A 131 5.20 4.67 16.24
N LEU A 132 5.00 5.95 15.92
CA LEU A 132 4.54 6.40 14.60
C LEU A 132 5.58 6.07 13.53
N GLN A 133 6.85 6.35 13.79
CA GLN A 133 7.93 6.05 12.87
C GLN A 133 8.09 4.54 12.65
N ALA A 134 7.95 3.74 13.70
CA ALA A 134 7.93 2.28 13.59
C ALA A 134 6.69 1.75 12.83
N LEU A 135 5.55 2.44 12.88
CA LEU A 135 4.34 2.07 12.13
C LEU A 135 4.30 2.65 10.72
N ASP A 136 5.22 3.52 10.34
CA ASP A 136 5.25 4.19 9.03
C ASP A 136 6.46 3.80 8.18
N CYS A 137 7.51 3.23 8.77
CA CYS A 137 8.67 2.70 8.04
C CYS A 137 8.32 1.38 7.32
N ASP A 138 8.44 1.41 5.99
CA ASP A 138 8.63 0.21 5.17
C ASP A 138 9.82 -0.59 5.70
N GLU A 139 9.76 -1.93 5.64
CA GLU A 139 10.73 -2.90 6.17
C GLU A 139 12.13 -2.87 5.49
N ASP A 140 12.67 -1.70 5.18
CA ASP A 140 14.09 -1.51 4.87
C ASP A 140 14.71 -0.57 5.92
N SER A 141 15.05 -1.19 7.06
CA SER A 141 15.78 -0.65 8.23
C SER A 141 15.02 0.30 9.18
N PRO A 142 14.88 -0.14 10.43
CA PRO A 142 15.42 0.70 11.49
C PRO A 142 16.49 -0.12 12.21
N ASN A 143 17.74 0.13 11.84
CA ASN A 143 18.87 -0.28 12.67
C ASN A 143 18.80 0.57 13.95
N PHE A 144 18.05 0.10 14.94
CA PHE A 144 17.87 0.77 16.22
C PHE A 144 19.16 0.78 17.08
N ASP A 145 20.27 0.26 16.55
CA ASP A 145 21.59 0.21 17.19
C ASP A 145 22.66 1.07 16.49
N GLU A 146 22.36 1.81 15.42
CA GLU A 146 23.32 2.75 14.82
C GLU A 146 23.12 4.19 15.30
N ASP A 147 23.84 4.49 16.39
CA ASP A 147 24.25 5.83 16.77
C ASP A 147 25.02 6.49 15.60
N GLY A 148 24.34 7.36 14.85
CA GLY A 148 24.95 8.50 14.16
C GLY A 148 26.09 8.24 13.17
N ARG A 149 26.04 7.17 12.36
CA ARG A 149 26.92 7.04 11.20
C ARG A 149 26.15 6.87 9.90
N ASP A 150 26.06 7.98 9.18
CA ASP A 150 25.51 8.04 7.84
C ASP A 150 26.41 7.22 6.89
N GLU A 151 25.85 6.25 6.17
CA GLU A 151 26.52 5.39 5.18
C GLU A 151 27.24 6.22 4.08
N TYR A 152 26.80 7.47 3.86
CA TYR A 152 27.46 8.45 2.98
C TYR A 152 28.80 8.98 3.50
N ASN A 153 29.05 8.93 4.81
CA ASN A 153 30.28 9.43 5.41
C ASN A 153 31.41 8.40 5.36
N GLU A 154 31.11 7.09 5.27
CA GLU A 154 32.14 6.05 5.16
C GLU A 154 32.75 5.99 3.75
N ILE A 155 31.98 6.29 2.70
CA ILE A 155 32.49 6.30 1.32
C ILE A 155 33.51 7.43 1.11
N HIS A 156 33.44 8.51 1.89
CA HIS A 156 34.31 9.68 1.73
C HIS A 156 35.68 9.58 2.44
N MET A 157 35.94 8.50 3.19
CA MET A 157 37.22 8.28 3.88
C MET A 157 38.18 7.34 3.12
N LEU A 158 37.72 6.70 2.04
CA LEU A 158 38.52 5.76 1.23
C LEU A 158 39.15 6.41 -0.03
N VAL A 159 39.54 7.69 0.07
CA VAL A 159 40.40 8.37 -0.92
C VAL A 159 41.66 8.90 -0.25
#